data_AF-A0A7D5R8D6-F1
#
_entry.id   AF-A0A7D5R8D6-F1
#
_cell.length_a   1.000
_cell.length_b   1.000
_cell.length_c   1.000
_cell.angle_alpha   90.00
_cell.angle_beta   90.00
_cell.angle_gamma   90.00
#
_symmetry.space_group_name_H-M   'P 1'
#
loop_
_entity.id
_entity.type
_entity.pdbx_description
1 polymer ?
#
loop_
_entity_poly.entity_id
_entity_poly.type
_entity_poly.pdbx_seq_one_letter_code
_entity_poly.pdbx_strand_id
1 'polypeptide(L)' 'MNFNCIFPSCNYKRNDIEEEEFQKHLEEEHGNEIKDISEKESIPIKMAEMMTISNSKVFINS' A
#
# COMPACT_ATOMS: atom_id res chain seq x y z
N MET A 1 2.86 4.11 12.46
CA MET A 1 1.54 3.81 11.87
C MET A 1 1.35 2.30 11.79
N ASN A 2 0.12 1.81 11.66
CA ASN A 2 -0.15 0.38 11.51
C ASN A 2 -0.67 0.11 10.10
N PHE A 3 -0.10 -0.90 9.44
CA PHE A 3 -0.45 -1.26 8.07
C PHE A 3 -0.74 -2.76 7.96
N ASN A 4 -1.77 -3.06 7.17
CA ASN A 4 -2.11 -4.39 6.69
C ASN A 4 -2.21 -4.30 5.16
N CYS A 5 -1.27 -4.93 4.44
CA CYS A 5 -1.24 -4.86 3.00
C CYS A 5 -2.55 -5.42 2.41
N ILE A 6 -3.13 -4.70 1.44
CA ILE A 6 -4.42 -5.04 0.84
C ILE A 6 -4.30 -6.01 -0.34
N PHE A 7 -3.10 -6.29 -0.82
CA PHE A 7 -2.88 -7.24 -1.91
C PHE A 7 -3.11 -8.68 -1.41
N PRO A 8 -4.05 -9.45 -2.00
CA PRO A 8 -4.45 -10.76 -1.45
C PRO A 8 -3.34 -11.80 -1.38
N SER A 9 -2.31 -11.69 -2.21
CA SER A 9 -1.13 -12.56 -2.23
C SER A 9 -0.09 -12.19 -1.16
N CYS A 10 -0.26 -11.06 -0.47
CA CYS A 10 0.72 -10.51 0.46
C CYS A 10 0.25 -10.64 1.91
N ASN A 11 1.14 -11.18 2.76
CA ASN A 11 0.90 -11.31 4.20
C ASN A 11 1.61 -10.21 5.02
N TYR A 12 2.04 -9.13 4.37
CA TYR A 12 2.73 -8.03 5.06
C TYR A 12 1.78 -7.32 6.02
N LYS A 13 2.12 -7.40 7.30
CA LYS A 13 1.43 -6.71 8.39
C LYS A 13 2.44 -6.19 9.39
N ARG A 14 2.44 -4.89 9.63
CA ARG A 14 3.37 -4.22 10.55
C ARG A 14 2.64 -3.17 11.38
N ASN A 15 2.98 -3.14 12.66
CA ASN A 15 2.53 -2.12 13.59
C ASN A 15 3.71 -1.21 13.91
N ASP A 16 3.41 0.04 14.24
CA ASP A 16 4.39 1.05 14.65
C ASP A 16 5.57 1.27 13.67
N ILE A 17 5.27 1.34 12.36
CA ILE A 17 6.26 1.67 11.32
C ILE A 17 5.99 3.04 10.71
N GLU A 18 7.01 3.66 10.12
CA GLU A 18 6.80 4.88 9.32
C GLU A 18 6.04 4.57 8.01
N GLU A 19 5.38 5.57 7.44
CA GLU A 19 4.70 5.42 6.16
C GLU A 19 5.69 5.13 5.02
N GLU A 20 6.90 5.71 5.08
CA GLU A 20 7.98 5.47 4.11
C GLU A 20 8.43 3.99 4.10
N GLU A 21 8.42 3.32 5.26
CA GLU A 21 8.74 1.88 5.33
C GLU A 21 7.69 1.04 4.60
N PHE A 22 6.41 1.40 4.74
CA PHE A 22 5.34 0.73 4.00
C PHE A 22 5.39 1.06 2.51
N GLN A 23 5.75 2.29 2.15
CA GLN A 23 5.94 2.71 0.77
C GLN A 23 7.02 1.86 0.07
N LYS A 24 8.17 1.65 0.71
CA LYS A 24 9.24 0.79 0.18
C LYS A 24 8.76 -0.64 -0.09
N HIS A 25 7.98 -1.20 0.83
CA HIS A 25 7.36 -2.52 0.60
C HIS A 25 6.46 -2.55 -0.64
N LEU A 26 5.65 -1.51 -0.86
CA LEU A 26 4.81 -1.42 -2.06
C LEU A 26 5.63 -1.30 -3.34
N GLU A 27 6.69 -0.50 -3.34
CA GLU A 27 7.58 -0.33 -4.49
C GLU A 27 8.33 -1.63 -4.84
N GLU A 28 8.82 -2.37 -3.84
CA GLU A 28 9.61 -3.59 -4.01
C GLU A 28 8.75 -4.80 -4.39
N GLU A 29 7.61 -4.99 -3.73
CA GLU A 29 6.81 -6.23 -3.85
C GLU A 29 5.57 -6.06 -4.74
N HIS A 30 5.06 -4.84 -4.92
CA HIS A 30 3.76 -4.58 -5.56
C HIS A 30 3.79 -3.47 -6.63
N GLY A 31 4.98 -3.09 -7.11
CA GLY A 31 5.12 -2.03 -8.10
C GLY A 31 4.37 -2.32 -9.42
N ASN A 32 4.31 -3.58 -9.84
CA ASN A 32 3.58 -3.99 -11.03
C ASN A 32 2.06 -3.90 -10.81
N GLU A 33 1.56 -4.41 -9.68
CA GLU A 33 0.13 -4.34 -9.38
C GLU A 33 -0.36 -2.89 -9.24
N ILE A 34 0.46 -2.00 -8.63
CA ILE A 34 0.14 -0.57 -8.52
C ILE A 34 0.13 0.09 -9.91
N LYS A 35 1.05 -0.29 -10.78
CA LYS A 35 1.06 0.17 -12.18
C LYS A 35 -0.19 -0.30 -12.92
N ASP A 36 -0.59 -1.56 -12.77
CA ASP A 36 -1.80 -2.10 -13.38
C ASP A 36 -3.06 -1.36 -12.91
N ILE A 37 -3.15 -1.03 -11.61
CA ILE A 37 -4.23 -0.19 -11.06
C ILE A 37 -4.22 1.20 -11.68
N SER A 38 -3.04 1.83 -11.77
CA SER A 38 -2.87 3.16 -12.36
C SER A 38 -3.34 3.19 -13.81
N GLU A 39 -2.96 2.20 -14.62
CA GLU A 39 -3.37 2.08 -16.02
C GLU A 39 -4.87 1.79 -16.15
N LYS A 40 -5.40 0.85 -15.37
CA LYS A 40 -6.81 0.44 -15.40
C LYS A 40 -7.76 1.59 -15.01
N GLU A 41 -7.42 2.32 -13.95
CA GLU A 41 -8.25 3.41 -13.44
C GLU A 41 -7.91 4.76 -14.12
N SER A 42 -6.93 4.76 -15.04
CA SER A 42 -6.45 5.96 -15.74
C SER A 42 -6.04 7.11 -14.81
N ILE A 43 -5.37 6.77 -13.71
CA ILE A 43 -4.86 7.72 -12.69
C ILE A 43 -3.32 7.71 -12.66
N PRO A 44 -2.67 8.78 -12.18
CA PRO A 44 -1.22 8.77 -11.98
C PRO A 44 -0.77 7.66 -11.01
N ILE A 45 0.40 7.06 -11.26
CA ILE A 45 0.93 5.97 -10.42
C ILE A 45 1.03 6.36 -8.93
N LYS A 46 1.46 7.60 -8.65
CA LYS A 46 1.51 8.15 -7.29
C LYS A 46 0.15 8.23 -6.61
N MET A 47 -0.93 8.42 -7.38
CA MET A 47 -2.28 8.43 -6.85
C MET A 47 -2.73 7.02 -6.47
N ALA A 48 -2.45 6.03 -7.32
CA ALA A 48 -2.72 4.61 -7.03
C ALA A 48 -1.96 4.14 -5.79
N GLU A 49 -0.70 4.54 -5.65
CA GLU A 49 0.14 4.28 -4.47
C GLU A 49 -0.46 4.91 -3.20
N MET A 50 -0.79 6.21 -3.23
CA MET A 50 -1.40 6.91 -2.09
C MET A 50 -2.73 6.28 -1.65
N MET A 51 -3.56 5.86 -2.61
CA MET A 51 -4.80 5.13 -2.34
C MET A 51 -4.52 3.78 -1.68
N THR A 52 -3.52 3.05 -2.15
CA THR A 52 -3.09 1.76 -1.59
C THR A 52 -2.60 1.91 -0.15
N ILE A 53 -1.76 2.91 0.13
CA ILE A 53 -1.30 3.26 1.48
C ILE A 53 -2.49 3.57 2.39
N SER A 54 -3.38 4.45 1.93
CA SER A 54 -4.57 4.85 2.70
C SER A 54 -5.47 3.67 3.05
N ASN A 55 -5.70 2.77 2.09
CA ASN A 55 -6.53 1.57 2.28
C ASN A 55 -5.84 0.50 3.14
N SER A 56 -4.51 0.49 3.18
CA SER A 56 -3.74 -0.45 4.00
C SER A 56 -3.58 0.01 5.45
N LYS A 57 -3.84 1.28 5.74
CA LYS A 57 -3.69 1.85 7.08
C LYS A 57 -4.81 1.35 8.00
N VAL A 58 -4.43 0.80 9.15
CA VAL A 58 -5.38 0.30 10.15
C VAL A 58 -5.32 1.14 11.43
N PHE A 59 -6.50 1.45 11.97
CA PHE A 59 -6.63 2.07 13.29
C PHE A 59 -6.85 0.96 14.31
N ILE A 60 -5.91 0.78 15.22
CA ILE A 60 -6.11 -0.09 16.39
C ILE A 60 -6.87 0.77 17.39
N ASN A 61 -8.17 0.53 17.56
CA ASN A 61 -8.89 1.09 18.71
C ASN A 61 -8.34 0.39 19.96
N SER A 62 -7.66 1.14 20.82
CA SER A 62 -7.30 0.71 22.18
C SER A 62 -8.54 0.53 23.05
#